data_AF-A0A7S0CFR9-F1
#
_entry.id   AF-A0A7S0CFR9-F1
#
_cell.length_a   1.000
_cell.length_b   1.000
_cell.length_c   1.000
_cell.angle_alpha   90.00
_cell.angle_beta   90.00
_cell.angle_gamma   90.00
#
_symmetry.space_group_name_H-M   'P 1'
#
loop_
_entity.id
_entity.type
_entity.pdbx_description
1 polymer ?
#
loop_
_entity_poly.entity_id
_entity_poly.type
_entity_poly.pdbx_seq_one_letter_code
_entity_poly.pdbx_strand_id
1 'polypeptide(L)'
;GIGSTQEQKAHVSKTGGLVVVDAFCGCGGNAIALAKRPSSEISHVVCIDIDKTKLQKLAHNASIYGIPADRLTLIKADALDVLGSYKEGELHLAASRFDQNLEDNLNDSQVDHESDFKIKGIGHLPQHIDTVFLSPPWGGTEYINQPNTNGFSLDVDICINRNCVQHKSIVTSSTMSSAQYDIKDQNASSNQLATVDGSKLLEISSAATSSKLVTYFLPRNINGISVGRAAISAGYQGEIEMEQNILNGKLKTVTVYFGMNGS
;
A
#
# COMPACT_ATOMS: atom_id res chain seq x y z
N GLY A 1 -3.16 34.74 35.08
CA GLY A 1 -4.34 33.97 34.67
C GLY A 1 -3.84 32.79 33.89
N ILE A 2 -3.97 31.59 34.45
CA ILE A 2 -3.56 30.32 33.84
C ILE A 2 -4.70 29.89 32.93
N GLY A 3 -4.41 29.70 31.64
CA GLY A 3 -5.36 29.21 30.65
C GLY A 3 -4.64 28.23 29.74
N SER A 4 -4.60 26.97 30.17
CA SER A 4 -4.13 25.81 29.43
C SER A 4 -5.01 25.57 28.19
N THR A 5 -4.44 25.66 27.00
CA THR A 5 -5.10 25.24 25.76
C THR A 5 -5.11 23.71 25.72
N GLN A 6 -6.30 23.13 25.77
CA GLN A 6 -6.52 21.69 25.68
C GLN A 6 -6.11 21.17 24.30
N GLU A 7 -5.22 20.18 24.27
CA GLU A 7 -5.02 19.29 23.12
C GLU A 7 -6.34 18.60 22.77
N GLN A 8 -6.86 18.90 21.57
CA GLN A 8 -8.01 18.19 21.01
C GLN A 8 -7.53 16.85 20.46
N LYS A 9 -7.90 15.77 21.15
CA LYS A 9 -7.65 14.39 20.74
C LYS A 9 -8.40 14.08 19.45
N ALA A 10 -7.64 13.61 18.45
CA ALA A 10 -8.17 13.01 17.23
C ALA A 10 -9.16 11.87 17.54
N HIS A 11 -10.12 11.69 16.65
CA HIS A 11 -11.23 10.75 16.74
C HIS A 11 -10.72 9.29 16.66
N VAL A 12 -10.18 8.75 17.76
CA VAL A 12 -9.86 7.33 17.91
C VAL A 12 -11.01 6.67 18.68
N SER A 13 -11.88 5.98 17.96
CA SER A 13 -13.01 5.22 18.52
C SER A 13 -12.97 3.78 18.02
N LYS A 14 -12.18 2.95 18.72
CA LYS A 14 -12.43 1.54 19.08
C LYS A 14 -11.41 1.22 20.19
N THR A 15 -11.78 0.39 21.16
CA THR A 15 -11.02 0.16 22.41
C THR A 15 -9.73 -0.68 22.25
N GLY A 16 -9.00 -0.51 21.15
CA GLY A 16 -7.76 -1.23 20.83
C GLY A 16 -6.85 -0.40 19.92
N GLY A 17 -5.57 -0.80 19.81
CA GLY A 17 -4.63 -0.15 18.91
C GLY A 17 -5.00 -0.33 17.43
N LEU A 18 -4.42 0.50 16.56
CA LEU A 18 -4.72 0.55 15.14
C LEU A 18 -4.25 -0.69 14.38
N VAL A 19 -5.04 -1.13 13.39
CA VAL A 19 -4.65 -2.07 12.35
C VAL A 19 -4.14 -1.29 11.14
N VAL A 20 -2.83 -1.42 10.87
CA VAL A 20 -2.14 -0.66 9.82
C VAL A 20 -1.89 -1.56 8.61
N VAL A 21 -2.17 -1.07 7.41
CA VAL A 21 -1.73 -1.71 6.15
C VAL A 21 -0.44 -1.06 5.69
N ASP A 22 0.69 -1.79 5.71
CA ASP A 22 1.90 -1.43 4.99
C ASP A 22 1.80 -1.97 3.56
N ALA A 23 1.35 -1.12 2.64
CA ALA A 23 0.95 -1.53 1.29
C ALA A 23 2.13 -1.91 0.39
N PHE A 24 3.36 -1.56 0.77
CA PHE A 24 4.58 -1.83 0.00
C PHE A 24 5.72 -2.20 0.96
N CYS A 25 5.50 -3.24 1.77
CA CYS A 25 6.30 -3.49 2.97
C CYS A 25 7.77 -3.87 2.68
N GLY A 26 8.08 -4.35 1.48
CA GLY A 26 9.43 -4.75 1.11
C GLY A 26 10.02 -5.76 2.08
N CYS A 27 11.24 -5.51 2.55
CA CYS A 27 11.92 -6.35 3.55
C CYS A 27 11.54 -6.00 5.00
N GLY A 28 10.54 -5.14 5.20
CA GLY A 28 9.90 -4.97 6.51
C GLY A 28 10.41 -3.86 7.42
N GLY A 29 11.22 -2.92 6.93
CA GLY A 29 11.79 -1.87 7.79
C GLY A 29 10.73 -1.06 8.54
N ASN A 30 9.71 -0.55 7.82
CA ASN A 30 8.61 0.21 8.40
C ASN A 30 7.66 -0.70 9.18
N ALA A 31 7.22 -1.81 8.59
CA ALA A 31 6.36 -2.80 9.25
C ALA A 31 6.88 -3.24 10.64
N ILE A 32 8.18 -3.54 10.76
CA ILE A 32 8.80 -3.94 12.04
C ILE A 32 8.80 -2.78 13.03
N ALA A 33 9.11 -1.56 12.59
CA ALA A 33 9.08 -0.38 13.45
C ALA A 33 7.66 -0.10 13.99
N LEU A 34 6.64 -0.22 13.14
CA LEU A 34 5.23 -0.12 13.50
C LEU A 34 4.84 -1.23 14.48
N ALA A 35 5.21 -2.48 14.20
CA ALA A 35 4.91 -3.62 15.07
C ALA A 35 5.61 -3.56 16.45
N LYS A 36 6.69 -2.80 16.59
CA LYS A 36 7.34 -2.52 17.89
C LYS A 36 6.61 -1.48 18.74
N ARG A 37 5.71 -0.69 18.16
CA ARG A 37 4.87 0.22 18.96
C ARG A 37 4.01 -0.59 19.95
N PRO A 38 3.66 -0.03 21.11
CA PRO A 38 2.75 -0.69 22.05
C PRO A 38 1.47 -1.18 21.36
N SER A 39 0.97 -2.35 21.74
CA SER A 39 -0.25 -2.93 21.16
C SER A 39 -1.50 -2.07 21.36
N SER A 40 -1.47 -1.18 22.36
CA SER A 40 -2.48 -0.16 22.61
C SER A 40 -2.49 0.98 21.57
N GLU A 41 -1.41 1.17 20.82
CA GLU A 41 -1.30 2.18 19.76
C GLU A 41 -1.45 1.56 18.38
N ILE A 42 -0.67 0.52 18.08
CA ILE A 42 -0.75 -0.27 16.86
C ILE A 42 -0.97 -1.69 17.30
N SER A 43 -2.12 -2.29 17.01
CA SER A 43 -2.45 -3.65 17.42
C SER A 43 -1.95 -4.69 16.42
N HIS A 44 -1.89 -4.34 15.13
CA HIS A 44 -1.49 -5.27 14.08
C HIS A 44 -1.00 -4.53 12.83
N VAL A 45 -0.09 -5.15 12.07
CA VAL A 45 0.37 -4.63 10.77
C VAL A 45 0.17 -5.69 9.68
N VAL A 46 -0.60 -5.33 8.66
CA VAL A 46 -0.78 -6.12 7.44
C VAL A 46 0.28 -5.70 6.43
N CYS A 47 1.19 -6.61 6.10
CA CYS A 47 2.35 -6.36 5.26
C CYS A 47 2.08 -6.89 3.85
N ILE A 48 1.98 -6.00 2.86
CA ILE A 48 1.71 -6.36 1.47
C ILE A 48 2.98 -6.17 0.64
N ASP A 49 3.37 -7.19 -0.11
CA ASP A 49 4.33 -7.04 -1.21
C ASP A 49 4.05 -8.11 -2.28
N ILE A 50 4.38 -7.79 -3.53
CA ILE A 50 4.22 -8.72 -4.64
C ILE A 50 5.37 -9.73 -4.73
N ASP A 51 6.54 -9.36 -4.18
CA ASP A 51 7.76 -10.16 -4.19
C ASP A 51 7.84 -11.07 -2.95
N LYS A 52 7.66 -12.38 -3.16
CA LYS A 52 7.77 -13.42 -2.13
C LYS A 52 9.12 -13.35 -1.40
N THR A 53 10.20 -13.03 -2.11
CA THR A 53 11.57 -12.97 -1.56
C THR A 53 11.69 -11.85 -0.53
N LYS A 54 11.06 -10.71 -0.78
CA LYS A 54 11.04 -9.60 0.18
C LYS A 54 10.24 -9.95 1.42
N LEU A 55 9.11 -10.64 1.26
CA LEU A 55 8.31 -11.14 2.38
C LEU A 55 9.07 -12.20 3.20
N GLN A 56 9.83 -13.10 2.58
CA GLN A 56 10.70 -14.05 3.29
C GLN A 56 11.77 -13.31 4.12
N LYS A 57 12.39 -12.27 3.54
CA LYS A 57 13.33 -11.40 4.28
C LYS A 57 12.63 -10.66 5.43
N LEU A 58 11.42 -10.17 5.24
CA LEU A 58 10.62 -9.58 6.32
C LEU A 58 10.35 -10.60 7.44
N ALA A 59 9.93 -11.83 7.12
CA ALA A 59 9.68 -12.88 8.12
C ALA A 59 10.94 -13.20 8.95
N HIS A 60 12.08 -13.34 8.27
CA HIS A 60 13.38 -13.54 8.92
C HIS A 60 13.77 -12.35 9.81
N ASN A 61 13.67 -11.12 9.28
CA ASN A 61 13.98 -9.90 10.02
C ASN A 61 13.07 -9.76 11.26
N ALA A 62 11.77 -9.98 11.12
CA ALA A 62 10.81 -9.90 12.21
C ALA A 62 11.16 -10.88 13.35
N SER A 63 11.61 -12.09 13.00
CA SER A 63 12.09 -13.08 13.96
C SER A 63 13.35 -12.59 14.70
N ILE A 64 14.33 -12.03 13.99
CA ILE A 64 15.55 -11.45 14.59
C ILE A 64 15.20 -10.31 15.55
N TYR A 65 14.25 -9.45 15.18
CA TYR A 65 13.83 -8.32 16.01
C TYR A 65 12.87 -8.72 17.15
N GLY A 66 12.55 -10.01 17.30
CA GLY A 66 11.70 -10.52 18.37
C GLY A 66 10.26 -10.03 18.28
N ILE A 67 9.76 -9.79 17.05
CA ILE A 67 8.36 -9.41 16.86
C ILE A 67 7.49 -10.64 17.16
N PRO A 68 6.43 -10.53 17.99
CA PRO A 68 5.47 -11.61 18.18
C PRO A 68 4.73 -11.96 16.87
N ALA A 69 4.48 -13.25 16.65
CA ALA A 69 3.91 -13.77 15.40
C ALA A 69 2.52 -13.22 15.05
N ASP A 70 1.75 -12.82 16.06
CA ASP A 70 0.40 -12.24 15.93
C ASP A 70 0.40 -10.75 15.61
N ARG A 71 1.57 -10.09 15.60
CA ARG A 71 1.70 -8.65 15.28
C ARG A 71 1.70 -8.37 13.79
N LEU A 72 2.09 -9.34 12.96
CA LEU A 72 2.25 -9.18 11.52
C LEU A 72 1.44 -10.21 10.74
N THR A 73 0.76 -9.78 9.69
CA THR A 73 0.23 -10.66 8.65
C THR A 73 0.93 -10.37 7.34
N LEU A 74 1.66 -11.34 6.78
CA LEU A 74 2.37 -11.20 5.51
C LEU A 74 1.48 -11.69 4.37
N ILE A 75 1.14 -10.81 3.44
CA ILE A 75 0.28 -11.12 2.28
C ILE A 75 1.07 -10.91 1.00
N LYS A 76 1.17 -11.97 0.19
CA LYS A 76 1.69 -11.87 -1.17
C LYS A 76 0.58 -11.47 -2.13
N ALA A 77 0.50 -10.19 -2.49
CA ALA A 77 -0.54 -9.65 -3.36
C ALA A 77 -0.11 -8.35 -4.07
N ASP A 78 -0.91 -7.92 -5.04
CA ASP A 78 -0.84 -6.57 -5.59
C ASP A 78 -1.49 -5.58 -4.60
N ALA A 79 -0.78 -4.52 -4.25
CA ALA A 79 -1.24 -3.52 -3.28
C ALA A 79 -2.54 -2.83 -3.72
N LEU A 80 -2.73 -2.60 -5.02
CA LEU A 80 -3.91 -1.94 -5.55
C LEU A 80 -5.15 -2.84 -5.46
N ASP A 81 -4.96 -4.15 -5.63
CA ASP A 81 -6.03 -5.14 -5.44
C ASP A 81 -6.43 -5.23 -3.96
N VAL A 82 -5.44 -5.23 -3.06
CA VAL A 82 -5.69 -5.25 -1.61
C VAL A 82 -6.43 -3.98 -1.18
N LEU A 83 -5.91 -2.79 -1.50
CA LEU A 83 -6.54 -1.53 -1.12
C LEU A 83 -7.94 -1.38 -1.74
N GLY A 84 -8.11 -1.79 -3.01
CA GLY A 84 -9.40 -1.79 -3.68
C GLY A 84 -10.42 -2.80 -3.14
N SER A 85 -9.99 -3.74 -2.30
CA SER A 85 -10.88 -4.67 -1.60
C SER A 85 -11.45 -4.09 -0.30
N TYR A 86 -10.95 -2.94 0.17
CA TYR A 86 -11.48 -2.25 1.32
C TYR A 86 -12.32 -1.03 0.90
N LYS A 87 -13.32 -0.73 1.72
CA LYS A 87 -14.10 0.50 1.60
C LYS A 87 -14.45 0.99 2.99
N GLU A 88 -14.10 2.23 3.30
CA GLU A 88 -14.39 2.85 4.61
C GLU A 88 -13.92 1.97 5.79
N GLY A 89 -12.74 1.35 5.66
CA GLY A 89 -12.10 0.51 6.68
C GLY A 89 -12.56 -0.94 6.70
N GLU A 90 -13.61 -1.30 5.96
CA GLU A 90 -14.19 -2.65 5.97
C GLU A 90 -13.87 -3.42 4.70
N LEU A 91 -13.56 -4.71 4.86
CA LEU A 91 -13.22 -5.62 3.78
C LEU A 91 -14.46 -6.01 2.97
N HIS A 92 -14.47 -5.67 1.68
CA HIS A 92 -15.52 -5.97 0.71
C HIS A 92 -14.94 -6.85 -0.40
N LEU A 93 -14.61 -8.09 -0.08
CA LEU A 93 -14.27 -9.06 -1.12
C LEU A 93 -15.53 -9.45 -1.90
N ALA A 94 -15.54 -9.14 -3.20
CA ALA A 94 -16.48 -9.77 -4.11
C ALA A 94 -16.22 -11.28 -4.11
N ALA A 95 -17.20 -12.05 -3.65
CA ALA A 95 -17.15 -13.51 -3.50
C ALA A 95 -16.71 -14.28 -4.77
N SER A 96 -16.63 -13.63 -5.93
CA SER A 96 -16.20 -14.20 -7.21
C SER A 96 -14.69 -14.23 -7.46
N ARG A 97 -13.84 -13.65 -6.60
CA ARG A 97 -12.36 -13.67 -6.76
C ARG A 97 -11.65 -14.70 -5.88
N PHE A 98 -12.39 -15.41 -5.03
CA PHE A 98 -11.87 -16.55 -4.30
C PHE A 98 -11.88 -17.77 -5.20
N ASP A 99 -10.85 -17.89 -6.03
CA ASP A 99 -10.50 -19.22 -6.51
C ASP A 99 -9.99 -20.00 -5.29
N GLN A 100 -10.86 -20.86 -4.74
CA GLN A 100 -10.52 -21.78 -3.65
C GLN A 100 -9.33 -22.71 -4.02
N ASN A 101 -8.87 -22.68 -5.28
CA ASN A 101 -7.71 -23.42 -5.77
C ASN A 101 -6.35 -22.70 -5.56
N LEU A 102 -6.29 -21.48 -5.01
CA LEU A 102 -5.02 -20.79 -4.72
C LEU A 102 -4.45 -21.05 -3.33
N GLU A 103 -5.22 -21.62 -2.40
CA GLU A 103 -4.66 -22.08 -1.12
C GLU A 103 -3.70 -23.27 -1.31
N ASP A 104 -3.87 -24.06 -2.38
CA ASP A 104 -3.13 -25.30 -2.60
C ASP A 104 -1.83 -25.17 -3.43
N ASN A 105 -1.58 -24.05 -4.11
CA ASN A 105 -0.40 -23.88 -4.98
C ASN A 105 0.74 -23.03 -4.39
N LEU A 106 0.63 -22.59 -3.13
CA LEU A 106 1.74 -21.97 -2.40
C LEU A 106 2.62 -22.98 -1.64
N ASN A 107 2.36 -24.28 -1.80
CA ASN A 107 3.26 -25.38 -1.42
C ASN A 107 4.48 -25.51 -2.37
N ASP A 108 5.02 -24.39 -2.86
CA ASP A 108 6.36 -24.37 -3.44
C ASP A 108 7.39 -24.41 -2.31
N SER A 109 7.47 -25.59 -1.68
CA SER A 109 8.68 -26.41 -1.52
C SER A 109 10.03 -25.70 -1.34
N GLN A 110 10.06 -24.59 -0.61
CA GLN A 110 11.20 -24.13 0.20
C GLN A 110 10.63 -23.46 1.45
N VAL A 111 10.14 -24.30 2.37
CA VAL A 111 9.74 -23.87 3.71
C VAL A 111 11.02 -23.65 4.50
N ASP A 112 11.43 -22.39 4.69
CA ASP A 112 12.33 -22.05 5.78
C ASP A 112 11.59 -22.38 7.08
N HIS A 113 11.93 -23.53 7.66
CA HIS A 113 11.26 -24.15 8.81
C HIS A 113 11.43 -23.41 10.14
N GLU A 114 11.80 -22.13 10.15
CA GLU A 114 12.31 -21.47 11.36
C GLU A 114 11.58 -20.16 11.75
N SER A 115 10.72 -19.58 10.90
CA SER A 115 9.95 -18.38 11.28
C SER A 115 8.47 -18.66 11.51
N ASP A 116 7.94 -18.16 12.62
CA ASP A 116 6.49 -18.21 12.92
C ASP A 116 5.64 -17.36 11.93
N PHE A 117 6.30 -16.51 11.14
CA PHE A 117 5.67 -15.62 10.16
C PHE A 117 5.44 -16.31 8.81
N LYS A 118 4.23 -16.85 8.61
CA LYS A 118 3.84 -17.46 7.33
C LYS A 118 3.34 -16.41 6.32
N ILE A 119 3.81 -16.53 5.08
CA ILE A 119 3.29 -15.75 3.93
C ILE A 119 1.95 -16.35 3.52
N LYS A 120 0.94 -15.51 3.39
CA LYS A 120 -0.45 -15.87 3.11
C LYS A 120 -0.96 -15.19 1.83
N GLY A 121 -2.10 -15.65 1.34
CA GLY A 121 -2.85 -14.99 0.27
C GLY A 121 -3.92 -14.03 0.80
N ILE A 122 -4.60 -13.33 -0.11
CA ILE A 122 -5.61 -12.29 0.19
C ILE A 122 -6.79 -12.78 1.05
N GLY A 123 -7.07 -14.08 1.13
CA GLY A 123 -8.10 -14.64 2.01
C GLY A 123 -7.83 -14.49 3.51
N HIS A 124 -6.61 -14.09 3.87
CA HIS A 124 -6.20 -13.85 5.26
C HIS A 124 -6.15 -12.36 5.62
N LEU A 125 -6.67 -11.48 4.77
CA LEU A 125 -6.84 -10.07 5.08
C LEU A 125 -7.80 -9.90 6.28
N PRO A 126 -7.52 -8.98 7.22
CA PRO A 126 -8.43 -8.71 8.33
C PRO A 126 -9.70 -8.03 7.83
N GLN A 127 -10.82 -8.26 8.53
CA GLN A 127 -12.11 -7.64 8.20
C GLN A 127 -12.06 -6.11 8.28
N HIS A 128 -11.23 -5.58 9.19
CA HIS A 128 -11.14 -4.14 9.45
C HIS A 128 -9.69 -3.64 9.35
N ILE A 129 -9.52 -2.45 8.81
CA ILE A 129 -8.27 -1.68 8.81
C ILE A 129 -8.53 -0.24 9.23
N ASP A 130 -7.59 0.38 9.95
CA ASP A 130 -7.74 1.74 10.45
C ASP A 130 -6.97 2.76 9.61
N THR A 131 -5.81 2.40 9.06
CA THR A 131 -4.92 3.33 8.36
C THR A 131 -4.02 2.61 7.35
N VAL A 132 -3.56 3.36 6.34
CA VAL A 132 -2.62 2.87 5.31
C VAL A 132 -1.28 3.59 5.41
N PHE A 133 -0.20 2.83 5.39
CA PHE A 133 1.17 3.31 5.24
C PHE A 133 1.65 3.00 3.81
N LEU A 134 2.11 4.04 3.11
CA LEU A 134 2.57 3.99 1.73
C LEU A 134 4.08 4.21 1.67
N SER A 135 4.80 3.22 1.16
CA SER A 135 6.21 3.33 0.74
C SER A 135 6.47 2.70 -0.63
N PRO A 136 5.79 3.17 -1.68
CA PRO A 136 5.90 2.58 -3.02
C PRO A 136 7.32 2.65 -3.57
N PRO A 137 7.64 1.91 -4.65
CA PRO A 137 8.88 2.11 -5.39
C PRO A 137 8.95 3.53 -5.99
N TRP A 138 10.08 4.22 -5.79
CA TRP A 138 10.30 5.57 -6.33
C TRP A 138 11.37 5.61 -7.45
N GLY A 139 11.75 4.45 -8.00
CA GLY A 139 12.79 4.37 -9.02
C GLY A 139 14.22 4.28 -8.48
N GLY A 140 14.43 3.61 -7.35
CA GLY A 140 15.78 3.20 -6.90
C GLY A 140 16.65 4.35 -6.40
N THR A 141 17.96 4.32 -6.65
CA THR A 141 18.87 5.43 -6.33
C THR A 141 18.75 6.58 -7.32
N GLU A 142 18.06 6.34 -8.43
CA GLU A 142 17.98 7.21 -9.59
C GLU A 142 16.91 8.30 -9.45
N TYR A 143 16.06 8.25 -8.40
CA TYR A 143 15.04 9.29 -8.16
C TYR A 143 15.62 10.71 -8.01
N ILE A 144 16.91 10.83 -7.66
CA ILE A 144 17.56 12.13 -7.54
C ILE A 144 17.99 12.71 -8.90
N ASN A 145 18.13 11.85 -9.90
CA ASN A 145 18.56 12.21 -11.26
C ASN A 145 17.37 12.43 -12.20
N GLN A 146 16.15 12.53 -11.65
CA GLN A 146 14.94 12.83 -12.40
C GLN A 146 15.16 14.13 -13.20
N PRO A 147 14.85 14.16 -14.51
CA PRO A 147 15.06 15.34 -15.36
C PRO A 147 14.19 16.54 -14.96
N ASN A 148 13.23 16.35 -14.05
CA ASN A 148 12.34 17.38 -13.55
C ASN A 148 13.08 18.34 -12.60
N THR A 149 13.19 19.61 -12.99
CA THR A 149 13.82 20.66 -12.19
C THR A 149 13.02 21.03 -10.94
N ASN A 150 11.74 20.64 -10.85
CA ASN A 150 10.83 21.02 -9.78
C ASN A 150 10.76 20.00 -8.62
N GLY A 151 11.65 19.00 -8.63
CA GLY A 151 11.67 17.93 -7.63
C GLY A 151 10.73 16.77 -7.95
N PHE A 152 10.76 15.76 -7.08
CA PHE A 152 10.03 14.51 -7.22
C PHE A 152 8.51 14.77 -7.09
N SER A 153 7.69 14.36 -8.04
CA SER A 153 6.25 14.64 -8.11
C SER A 153 5.46 13.34 -8.09
N LEU A 154 4.43 13.27 -7.24
CA LEU A 154 3.60 12.06 -7.07
C LEU A 154 2.88 11.66 -8.36
N ASP A 155 2.40 12.65 -9.12
CA ASP A 155 1.63 12.51 -10.36
C ASP A 155 2.49 12.15 -11.59
N VAL A 156 3.82 12.15 -11.46
CA VAL A 156 4.74 11.94 -12.59
C VAL A 156 5.75 10.82 -12.30
N ASP A 157 6.35 10.84 -11.13
CA ASP A 157 7.55 10.04 -10.83
C ASP A 157 7.25 8.71 -10.13
N ILE A 158 6.04 8.57 -9.56
CA ILE A 158 5.54 7.28 -9.05
C ILE A 158 4.71 6.62 -10.14
N CYS A 159 5.04 5.37 -10.45
CA CYS A 159 4.29 4.55 -11.39
C CYS A 159 4.14 3.14 -10.82
N ILE A 160 2.91 2.77 -10.47
CA ILE A 160 2.55 1.44 -9.99
C ILE A 160 1.84 0.70 -11.10
N ASN A 161 2.48 -0.35 -11.62
CA ASN A 161 1.88 -1.23 -12.62
C ASN A 161 0.94 -2.20 -11.92
N ARG A 162 -0.32 -2.28 -12.37
CA ARG A 162 -1.20 -3.39 -12.00
C ARG A 162 -0.68 -4.65 -12.67
N ASN A 163 -0.37 -5.66 -11.87
CA ASN A 163 -0.20 -6.99 -12.42
C ASN A 163 -1.59 -7.57 -12.71
N CYS A 164 -2.14 -7.25 -13.89
CA CYS A 164 -3.28 -7.95 -14.43
C CYS A 164 -2.89 -9.43 -14.53
N VAL A 165 -3.34 -10.26 -13.59
CA VAL A 165 -3.38 -11.71 -13.80
C VAL A 165 -4.29 -11.90 -15.00
N GLN A 166 -3.70 -12.18 -16.17
CA GLN A 166 -4.47 -12.65 -17.31
C GLN A 166 -5.11 -13.97 -16.89
N HIS A 167 -6.33 -13.93 -16.38
CA HIS A 167 -7.20 -15.08 -16.48
C HIS A 167 -7.29 -15.35 -17.98
N LYS A 168 -6.58 -16.39 -18.45
CA LYS A 168 -6.89 -17.02 -19.73
C LYS A 168 -8.35 -17.41 -19.63
N SER A 169 -9.24 -16.57 -20.15
CA SER A 169 -10.57 -16.99 -20.52
C SER A 169 -10.36 -18.18 -21.44
N ILE A 170 -10.62 -19.38 -20.93
CA ILE A 170 -10.76 -20.57 -21.77
C ILE A 170 -11.97 -20.26 -22.63
N VAL A 171 -11.73 -19.67 -23.81
CA VAL A 171 -12.72 -19.60 -24.87
C VAL A 171 -12.88 -21.05 -25.31
N THR A 172 -13.91 -21.71 -24.80
CA THR A 172 -14.38 -22.97 -25.37
C THR A 172 -14.76 -22.69 -26.81
N SER A 173 -13.88 -23.11 -27.71
CA SER A 173 -14.10 -23.11 -29.14
C SER A 173 -15.26 -24.04 -29.46
N SER A 174 -16.41 -23.46 -29.79
CA SER A 174 -17.43 -24.14 -30.58
C SER A 174 -18.04 -23.17 -31.58
N THR A 175 -17.97 -23.60 -32.84
CA THR A 175 -18.61 -23.09 -34.06
C THR A 175 -18.08 -21.81 -34.68
N MET A 176 -17.25 -22.02 -35.72
CA MET A 176 -16.94 -21.06 -36.77
C MET A 176 -18.19 -20.74 -37.58
N SER A 177 -18.37 -19.46 -37.90
CA SER A 177 -19.04 -19.01 -39.12
C SER A 177 -18.31 -17.79 -39.67
N SER A 178 -18.09 -17.83 -40.97
CA SER A 178 -17.23 -17.02 -41.80
C SER A 178 -17.70 -15.58 -42.00
N ALA A 179 -16.84 -14.61 -41.71
CA ALA A 179 -16.71 -13.37 -42.49
C ALA A 179 -15.34 -12.73 -42.19
N GLN A 180 -14.48 -12.68 -43.21
CA GLN A 180 -13.24 -11.91 -43.21
C GLN A 180 -13.58 -10.41 -43.11
N TYR A 181 -13.10 -9.74 -42.08
CA TYR A 181 -13.00 -8.28 -42.04
C TYR A 181 -11.54 -7.89 -41.78
N ASP A 182 -10.99 -7.15 -42.74
CA ASP A 182 -9.73 -6.41 -42.65
C ASP A 182 -9.77 -5.46 -41.44
N ILE A 183 -8.87 -5.66 -40.48
CA ILE A 183 -8.59 -4.66 -39.44
C ILE A 183 -7.24 -4.02 -39.76
N LYS A 184 -7.31 -2.83 -40.39
CA LYS A 184 -6.24 -1.84 -40.35
C LYS A 184 -6.25 -1.16 -38.97
N ASP A 185 -5.08 -1.12 -38.34
CA ASP A 185 -4.63 -0.18 -37.31
C ASP A 185 -5.68 0.44 -36.36
N GLN A 186 -5.85 -0.16 -35.17
CA GLN A 186 -6.35 0.53 -33.97
C GLN A 186 -5.75 0.00 -32.63
N ASN A 187 -4.52 -0.52 -32.62
CA ASN A 187 -3.89 -1.01 -31.37
C ASN A 187 -2.99 0.04 -30.69
N ALA A 188 -3.50 1.24 -30.43
CA ALA A 188 -2.75 2.27 -29.71
C ALA A 188 -3.50 2.93 -28.52
N SER A 189 -4.75 2.55 -28.23
CA SER A 189 -5.58 3.30 -27.25
C SER A 189 -6.26 2.45 -26.16
N SER A 190 -5.75 1.26 -25.82
CA SER A 190 -6.33 0.42 -24.75
C SER A 190 -5.39 0.08 -23.58
N ASN A 191 -4.12 0.51 -23.60
CA ASN A 191 -3.14 0.20 -22.55
C ASN A 191 -2.98 1.27 -21.45
N GLN A 192 -3.77 2.34 -21.46
CA GLN A 192 -3.62 3.46 -20.51
C GLN A 192 -4.34 3.22 -19.15
N LEU A 193 -4.93 2.05 -18.93
CA LEU A 193 -5.63 1.69 -17.68
C LEU A 193 -4.80 0.79 -16.73
N ALA A 194 -3.52 0.56 -17.04
CA ALA A 194 -2.67 -0.41 -16.34
C ALA A 194 -1.76 0.20 -15.24
N THR A 195 -1.58 1.52 -15.22
CA THR A 195 -0.64 2.19 -14.31
C THR A 195 -1.34 3.19 -13.41
N VAL A 196 -0.97 3.20 -12.12
CA VAL A 196 -1.50 4.11 -11.10
C VAL A 196 -0.36 4.99 -10.62
N ASP A 197 -0.52 6.30 -10.72
CA ASP A 197 0.44 7.27 -10.20
C ASP A 197 0.32 7.44 -8.67
N GLY A 198 1.26 8.18 -8.08
CA GLY A 198 1.32 8.39 -6.64
C GLY A 198 0.15 9.22 -6.09
N SER A 199 -0.46 10.09 -6.90
CA SER A 199 -1.66 10.85 -6.51
C SER A 199 -2.88 9.95 -6.47
N LYS A 200 -3.07 9.11 -7.50
CA LYS A 200 -4.17 8.16 -7.54
C LYS A 200 -4.02 7.06 -6.48
N LEU A 201 -2.79 6.66 -6.16
CA LEU A 201 -2.51 5.76 -5.04
C LEU A 201 -2.99 6.34 -3.70
N LEU A 202 -2.78 7.64 -3.46
CA LEU A 202 -3.27 8.31 -2.25
C LEU A 202 -4.81 8.30 -2.19
N GLU A 203 -5.48 8.59 -3.31
CA GLU A 203 -6.96 8.55 -3.40
C GLU A 203 -7.52 7.15 -3.12
N ILE A 204 -6.91 6.11 -3.68
CA ILE A 204 -7.32 4.71 -3.42
C ILE A 204 -7.11 4.37 -1.93
N SER A 205 -5.99 4.82 -1.35
CA SER A 205 -5.65 4.53 0.04
C SER A 205 -6.55 5.26 1.03
N SER A 206 -6.93 6.51 0.73
CA SER A 206 -7.84 7.28 1.58
C SER A 206 -9.23 6.64 1.60
N ALA A 207 -9.75 6.23 0.44
CA ALA A 207 -11.06 5.59 0.30
C ALA A 207 -11.14 4.18 0.95
N ALA A 208 -10.00 3.49 1.10
CA ALA A 208 -9.92 2.20 1.76
C ALA A 208 -10.18 2.28 3.28
N THR A 209 -10.07 3.46 3.91
CA THR A 209 -10.17 3.63 5.37
C THR A 209 -11.26 4.64 5.73
N SER A 210 -12.02 4.43 6.80
CA SER A 210 -13.00 5.44 7.24
C SER A 210 -12.37 6.59 8.02
N SER A 211 -11.18 6.38 8.61
CA SER A 211 -10.41 7.45 9.27
C SER A 211 -9.79 8.42 8.26
N LYS A 212 -9.63 7.99 7.00
CA LYS A 212 -8.80 8.63 5.96
C LYS A 212 -7.35 8.88 6.39
N LEU A 213 -6.88 8.25 7.46
CA LEU A 213 -5.50 8.38 7.90
C LEU A 213 -4.59 7.62 6.93
N VAL A 214 -3.76 8.37 6.22
CA VAL A 214 -2.75 7.81 5.32
C VAL A 214 -1.40 8.43 5.65
N THR A 215 -0.38 7.59 5.76
CA THR A 215 1.01 8.01 5.90
C THR A 215 1.76 7.70 4.62
N TYR A 216 2.52 8.65 4.09
CA TYR A 216 3.24 8.52 2.83
C TYR A 216 4.72 8.82 3.03
N PHE A 217 5.53 7.78 3.01
CA PHE A 217 6.99 7.88 3.01
C PHE A 217 7.44 8.29 1.60
N LEU A 218 8.29 9.30 1.48
CA LEU A 218 8.64 9.94 0.20
C LEU A 218 10.12 10.36 0.13
N PRO A 219 10.68 10.53 -1.10
CA PRO A 219 12.03 11.05 -1.29
C PRO A 219 12.23 12.45 -0.70
N ARG A 220 13.46 12.76 -0.27
CA ARG A 220 13.82 14.09 0.26
C ARG A 220 13.58 15.28 -0.65
N ASN A 221 13.53 15.06 -1.97
CA ASN A 221 13.34 16.11 -2.98
C ASN A 221 11.88 16.19 -3.45
N ILE A 222 10.93 15.73 -2.63
CA ILE A 222 9.49 15.80 -2.93
C ILE A 222 9.05 17.24 -3.21
N ASN A 223 8.26 17.40 -4.28
CA ASN A 223 7.60 18.62 -4.67
C ASN A 223 6.32 18.80 -3.84
N GLY A 224 6.36 19.70 -2.85
CA GLY A 224 5.22 19.98 -1.98
C GLY A 224 3.94 20.42 -2.70
N ILE A 225 4.04 21.05 -3.88
CA ILE A 225 2.88 21.41 -4.70
C ILE A 225 2.21 20.16 -5.28
N SER A 226 3.00 19.18 -5.72
CA SER A 226 2.47 17.89 -6.17
C SER A 226 1.75 17.16 -5.03
N VAL A 227 2.32 17.18 -3.82
CA VAL A 227 1.67 16.60 -2.62
C VAL A 227 0.35 17.31 -2.29
N GLY A 228 0.33 18.64 -2.28
CA GLY A 228 -0.89 19.41 -2.02
C GLY A 228 -1.99 19.17 -3.04
N ARG A 229 -1.64 19.07 -4.34
CA ARG A 229 -2.59 18.71 -5.40
C ARG A 229 -3.15 17.30 -5.17
N ALA A 230 -2.29 16.34 -4.86
CA ALA A 230 -2.71 14.97 -4.56
C ALA A 230 -3.64 14.89 -3.34
N ALA A 231 -3.35 15.67 -2.28
CA ALA A 231 -4.21 15.76 -1.11
C ALA A 231 -5.64 16.22 -1.46
N ILE A 232 -5.74 17.29 -2.25
CA ILE A 232 -7.04 17.83 -2.71
C ILE A 232 -7.76 16.79 -3.58
N SER A 233 -7.05 16.16 -4.52
CA SER A 233 -7.63 15.10 -5.36
C SER A 233 -8.13 13.89 -4.57
N ALA A 234 -7.48 13.56 -3.45
CA ALA A 234 -7.88 12.50 -2.54
C ALA A 234 -8.98 12.92 -1.54
N GLY A 235 -9.49 14.15 -1.64
CA GLY A 235 -10.60 14.65 -0.82
C GLY A 235 -10.20 15.19 0.54
N TYR A 236 -8.91 15.46 0.79
CA TYR A 236 -8.47 16.12 2.01
C TYR A 236 -8.73 17.63 1.93
N GLN A 237 -9.24 18.18 3.03
CA GLN A 237 -9.40 19.61 3.23
C GLN A 237 -8.52 20.04 4.41
N GLY A 238 -7.83 21.17 4.27
CA GLY A 238 -7.01 21.73 5.34
C GLY A 238 -5.55 21.28 5.31
N GLU A 239 -4.96 21.22 6.50
CA GLU A 239 -3.52 21.04 6.69
C GLU A 239 -3.08 19.58 6.52
N ILE A 240 -1.94 19.41 5.88
CA ILE A 240 -1.19 18.15 5.83
C ILE A 240 0.11 18.36 6.59
N GLU A 241 0.52 17.35 7.36
CA GLU A 241 1.77 17.42 8.11
C GLU A 241 2.90 16.77 7.29
N MET A 242 4.04 17.44 7.19
CA MET A 242 5.23 16.91 6.52
C MET A 242 6.40 16.88 7.50
N GLU A 243 6.85 15.67 7.84
CA GLU A 243 8.00 15.43 8.70
C GLU A 243 9.27 15.18 7.88
N GLN A 244 10.37 15.83 8.25
CA GLN A 244 11.67 15.63 7.63
C GLN A 244 12.51 14.61 8.41
N ASN A 245 12.89 13.53 7.74
CA ASN A 245 13.74 12.50 8.32
C ASN A 245 15.23 12.82 8.09
N ILE A 246 15.95 13.14 9.17
CA ILE A 246 17.36 13.54 9.13
C ILE A 246 18.23 12.45 9.75
N LEU A 247 19.30 12.05 9.05
CA LEU A 247 20.31 11.12 9.55
C LEU A 247 21.69 11.74 9.40
N ASN A 248 22.44 11.83 10.51
CA ASN A 248 23.77 12.44 10.58
C ASN A 248 23.80 13.86 9.98
N GLY A 249 22.81 14.68 10.33
CA GLY A 249 22.69 16.07 9.85
C GLY A 249 22.27 16.23 8.39
N LYS A 250 21.96 15.14 7.67
CA LYS A 250 21.53 15.18 6.27
C LYS A 250 20.10 14.67 6.12
N LEU A 251 19.27 15.47 5.44
CA LEU A 251 17.92 15.07 5.04
C LEU A 251 17.97 13.80 4.16
N LYS A 252 17.17 12.79 4.52
CA LYS A 252 17.11 11.50 3.83
C LYS A 252 15.80 11.31 3.08
N THR A 253 14.70 11.55 3.77
CA THR A 253 13.32 11.35 3.28
C THR A 253 12.38 12.36 3.93
N VAL A 254 11.16 12.42 3.41
CA VAL A 254 10.03 13.14 3.99
C VAL A 254 8.92 12.13 4.27
N THR A 255 8.24 12.23 5.41
CA THR A 255 7.02 11.48 5.71
C THR A 255 5.87 12.46 5.72
N VAL A 256 4.81 12.21 4.94
CA VAL A 256 3.62 13.06 4.90
C VAL A 256 2.46 12.34 5.56
N TYR A 257 1.77 13.02 6.45
CA TYR A 257 0.59 12.52 7.15
C TYR A 257 -0.66 13.24 6.67
N PHE A 258 -1.66 12.45 6.27
CA PHE A 258 -2.95 12.94 5.78
C PHE A 258 -4.07 12.54 6.74
N GLY A 259 -5.09 13.39 6.88
CA GLY A 259 -6.30 13.08 7.65
C GLY A 259 -6.19 13.26 9.17
N MET A 260 -5.07 13.78 9.69
CA MET A 260 -4.84 13.90 11.15
C MET A 260 -5.88 14.77 11.88
N ASN A 261 -6.45 15.78 11.21
CA ASN A 261 -7.39 16.74 11.81
C ASN A 261 -8.87 16.41 11.55
N GLY A 262 -9.18 15.22 11.01
CA GLY A 262 -10.51 14.89 10.50
C GLY A 262 -10.78 15.56 9.15
N SER A 263 -11.48 14.86 8.26
CA SER A 263 -11.83 15.36 6.92
C SER A 263 -13.10 16.19 6.92
#